data_AF-A0A535VCG6-F1
#
_entry.id   AF-A0A535VCG6-F1
#
_cell.length_a   1.000
_cell.length_b   1.000
_cell.length_c   1.000
_cell.angle_alpha   90.00
_cell.angle_beta   90.00
_cell.angle_gamma   90.00
#
_symmetry.space_group_name_H-M   'P 1'
#
loop_
_entity.id
_entity.type
_entity.pdbx_description
1 polymer ?
#
loop_
_entity_poly.entity_id
_entity_poly.type
_entity_poly.pdbx_seq_one_letter_code
_entity_poly.pdbx_strand_id
1 'polypeptide(L)'
;MGMPTVKDRTVQMLLKMVMEPIWEADFYYFSNGFRPGRCTMDCIQPLYQLCGTKAGYRWVIEGDIRACFDKIPHEHLLSAVARRIADTGMLALIRRFLKSGIMIERTLVQSSEGTPQGGMASPLLANIYLHRFDEWYSQHYGIPDKKRDKRAYETWQRRRFKGKDQAAVQMFRYADDWIFVIRGTSAQAQCIKEACKTFLRDEMG
;
A
#
# COMPACT_ATOMS: atom_id res chain seq x y z
N MET A 1 -5.62 -17.35 17.35
CA MET A 1 -6.02 -17.24 15.92
C MET A 1 -7.51 -17.50 15.81
N GLY A 2 -8.32 -16.48 15.48
CA GLY A 2 -9.75 -16.64 15.24
C GLY A 2 -10.00 -17.02 13.78
N MET A 3 -10.18 -18.30 13.47
CA MET A 3 -10.47 -18.73 12.09
C MET A 3 -11.91 -18.39 11.71
N PRO A 4 -12.15 -17.64 10.61
CA PRO A 4 -13.51 -17.35 10.14
C PRO A 4 -14.24 -18.63 9.72
N THR A 5 -15.57 -18.66 9.85
CA THR A 5 -16.37 -19.82 9.43
C THR A 5 -16.24 -20.04 7.91
N VAL A 6 -16.56 -21.24 7.41
CA VAL A 6 -16.53 -21.52 5.96
C VAL A 6 -17.45 -20.56 5.19
N LYS A 7 -18.62 -20.23 5.74
CA LYS A 7 -19.55 -19.28 5.14
C LYS A 7 -18.93 -17.89 5.04
N ASP A 8 -18.30 -17.42 6.10
CA ASP A 8 -17.65 -16.10 6.12
C ASP A 8 -16.49 -16.04 5.12
N ARG A 9 -15.69 -17.11 5.02
CA ARG A 9 -14.61 -17.20 4.03
C ARG A 9 -15.15 -17.16 2.60
N THR A 10 -16.24 -17.86 2.31
CA THR A 10 -16.89 -17.82 0.99
C THR A 10 -17.36 -16.41 0.64
N VAL A 11 -18.05 -15.73 1.57
CA VAL A 11 -18.54 -14.36 1.31
C VAL A 11 -17.38 -13.38 1.16
N GLN A 12 -16.33 -13.49 1.99
CA GLN A 12 -15.13 -12.66 1.84
C GLN A 12 -14.40 -12.91 0.52
N MET A 13 -14.36 -14.16 0.04
CA MET A 13 -13.75 -14.47 -1.25
C MET A 13 -14.56 -13.89 -2.41
N LEU A 14 -15.90 -13.98 -2.38
CA LEU A 14 -16.78 -13.35 -3.36
C LEU A 14 -16.58 -11.82 -3.39
N LEU A 15 -16.52 -11.21 -2.20
CA LEU A 15 -16.24 -9.78 -2.06
C LEU A 15 -14.88 -9.41 -2.66
N LYS A 16 -13.82 -10.19 -2.37
CA LYS A 16 -12.50 -10.00 -2.97
C LYS A 16 -12.54 -10.10 -4.50
N MET A 17 -13.22 -11.10 -5.07
CA MET A 17 -13.28 -11.29 -6.52
C MET A 17 -13.96 -10.12 -7.24
N VAL A 18 -14.95 -9.49 -6.62
CA VAL A 18 -15.62 -8.30 -7.17
C VAL A 18 -14.75 -7.06 -7.01
N MET A 19 -14.11 -6.90 -5.86
CA MET A 19 -13.31 -5.72 -5.53
C MET A 19 -11.97 -5.68 -6.27
N GLU A 20 -11.24 -6.78 -6.28
CA GLU A 20 -9.85 -6.84 -6.76
C GLU A 20 -9.66 -6.23 -8.16
N PRO A 21 -10.49 -6.52 -9.18
CA PRO A 21 -10.36 -5.88 -10.49
C PRO A 21 -10.52 -4.35 -10.47
N ILE A 22 -11.36 -3.82 -9.59
CA ILE A 22 -11.62 -2.38 -9.48
C ILE A 22 -10.37 -1.66 -8.99
N TRP A 23 -9.74 -2.16 -7.92
CA TRP A 23 -8.53 -1.55 -7.38
C TRP A 23 -7.26 -1.92 -8.14
N GLU A 24 -7.20 -3.09 -8.78
CA GLU A 24 -6.09 -3.44 -9.68
C GLU A 24 -5.97 -2.49 -10.89
N ALA A 25 -7.04 -1.78 -11.24
CA ALA A 25 -6.98 -0.70 -12.22
C ALA A 25 -6.29 0.56 -11.67
N ASP A 26 -6.40 0.81 -10.36
CA ASP A 26 -5.91 2.02 -9.70
C ASP A 26 -4.54 1.84 -9.03
N PHE A 27 -4.17 0.62 -8.62
CA PHE A 27 -2.92 0.38 -7.92
C PHE A 27 -1.68 0.65 -8.78
N TYR A 28 -0.70 1.33 -8.18
CA TYR A 28 0.54 1.70 -8.84
C TYR A 28 1.45 0.50 -9.10
N TYR A 29 2.28 0.61 -10.15
CA TYR A 29 3.24 -0.43 -10.55
C TYR A 29 4.25 -0.80 -9.46
N PHE A 30 4.64 0.15 -8.60
CA PHE A 30 5.63 -0.06 -7.54
C PHE A 30 5.06 -0.71 -6.26
N SER A 31 3.75 -0.92 -6.19
CA SER A 31 3.08 -1.66 -5.11
C SER A 31 2.85 -3.10 -5.55
N ASN A 32 3.44 -4.08 -4.86
CA ASN A 32 3.47 -5.47 -5.36
C ASN A 32 2.84 -6.51 -4.41
N GLY A 33 2.80 -6.24 -3.10
CA GLY A 33 2.38 -7.24 -2.12
C GLY A 33 0.93 -7.69 -2.28
N PHE A 34 0.66 -8.99 -2.19
CA PHE A 34 -0.67 -9.60 -2.23
C PHE A 34 -1.52 -9.26 -3.48
N ARG A 35 -0.87 -9.01 -4.63
CA ARG A 35 -1.55 -8.70 -5.90
C ARG A 35 -1.43 -9.85 -6.90
N PRO A 36 -2.45 -10.09 -7.75
CA PRO A 36 -2.38 -11.11 -8.80
C PRO A 36 -1.22 -10.86 -9.78
N GLY A 37 -0.43 -11.90 -10.06
CA GLY A 37 0.68 -11.84 -11.02
C GLY A 37 1.86 -10.97 -10.57
N ARG A 38 1.98 -10.67 -9.26
CA ARG A 38 3.11 -9.98 -8.66
C ARG A 38 3.81 -10.87 -7.64
N CYS A 39 5.12 -10.72 -7.52
CA CYS A 39 5.94 -11.43 -6.56
C CYS A 39 7.01 -10.52 -5.95
N THR A 40 7.69 -11.00 -4.92
CA THR A 40 8.77 -10.27 -4.25
C THR A 40 9.92 -9.91 -5.20
N MET A 41 10.18 -10.76 -6.21
CA MET A 41 11.22 -10.52 -7.21
C MET A 41 10.94 -9.29 -8.08
N ASP A 42 9.68 -8.90 -8.25
CA ASP A 42 9.31 -7.68 -8.99
C ASP A 42 9.76 -6.40 -8.28
N CYS A 43 9.97 -6.44 -6.95
CA CYS A 43 10.59 -5.36 -6.17
C CYS A 43 12.13 -5.47 -6.17
N ILE A 44 12.65 -6.69 -5.93
CA ILE A 44 14.08 -6.92 -5.70
C ILE A 44 14.90 -6.68 -6.97
N GLN A 45 14.43 -7.14 -8.13
CA GLN A 45 15.20 -7.03 -9.37
C GLN A 45 15.49 -5.57 -9.76
N PRO A 46 14.50 -4.65 -9.80
CA PRO A 46 14.77 -3.23 -10.04
C PRO A 46 15.59 -2.59 -8.93
N LEU A 47 15.34 -2.93 -7.66
CA LEU A 47 16.11 -2.43 -6.52
C LEU A 47 17.60 -2.74 -6.68
N TYR A 48 17.95 -3.97 -7.02
CA TYR A 48 19.33 -4.39 -7.24
C TYR A 48 20.01 -3.59 -8.37
N GLN A 49 19.29 -3.32 -9.47
CA GLN A 49 19.80 -2.52 -10.58
C GLN A 49 20.08 -1.07 -10.18
N LEU A 50 19.27 -0.50 -9.28
CA LEU A 50 19.41 0.88 -8.81
C LEU A 50 20.51 1.02 -7.76
N CYS A 51 20.65 0.04 -6.87
CA CYS A 51 21.72 0.00 -5.87
C CYS A 51 23.09 -0.32 -6.49
N GLY A 52 23.14 -0.74 -7.75
CA GLY A 52 24.37 -0.92 -8.50
C GLY A 52 25.19 0.39 -8.59
N THR A 53 26.51 0.26 -8.51
CA THR A 53 27.48 1.39 -8.47
C THR A 53 27.33 2.41 -9.60
N LYS A 54 26.77 2.00 -10.75
CA LYS A 54 26.59 2.86 -11.94
C LYS A 54 25.35 3.77 -11.90
N ALA A 55 24.32 3.42 -11.13
CA ALA A 55 23.04 4.15 -11.15
C ALA A 55 23.05 5.38 -10.22
N GLY A 56 23.95 5.40 -9.23
CA GLY A 56 24.20 6.56 -8.37
C GLY A 56 23.20 6.75 -7.23
N TYR A 57 22.35 5.77 -6.97
CA TYR A 57 21.52 5.73 -5.77
C TYR A 57 22.36 5.28 -4.57
N ARG A 58 22.40 6.10 -3.51
CA ARG A 58 23.32 5.89 -2.37
C ARG A 58 22.63 5.89 -1.03
N TRP A 59 21.39 6.36 -0.98
CA TRP A 59 20.63 6.47 0.25
C TRP A 59 19.41 5.56 0.17
N VAL A 60 19.18 4.82 1.24
CA VAL A 60 18.03 3.94 1.40
C VAL A 60 17.29 4.36 2.64
N ILE A 61 15.98 4.54 2.51
CA ILE A 61 15.06 4.72 3.65
C ILE A 61 14.14 3.51 3.63
N GLU A 62 14.24 2.70 4.67
CA GLU A 62 13.36 1.57 4.90
C GLU A 62 12.33 1.98 5.95
N GLY A 63 11.10 1.54 5.75
CA GLY A 63 10.05 1.69 6.74
C GLY A 63 9.05 0.55 6.66
N ASP A 64 8.46 0.29 7.81
CA ASP A 64 7.35 -0.63 7.99
C ASP A 64 6.15 0.18 8.50
N ILE A 65 4.99 -0.01 7.90
CA ILE A 65 3.73 0.57 8.37
C ILE A 65 3.19 -0.37 9.45
N ARG A 66 3.80 -0.27 10.64
CA ARG A 66 3.54 -1.15 11.80
C ARG A 66 2.05 -1.37 12.03
N ALA A 67 1.67 -2.64 12.13
CA ALA A 67 0.33 -3.10 12.50
C ALA A 67 -0.77 -2.62 11.54
N CYS A 68 -0.46 -2.57 10.23
CA CYS A 68 -1.44 -2.25 9.20
C CYS A 68 -2.72 -3.09 9.35
N PHE A 69 -2.60 -4.38 9.66
CA PHE A 69 -3.80 -5.21 9.85
C PHE A 69 -4.51 -5.00 11.18
N ASP A 70 -3.87 -4.54 12.26
CA ASP A 70 -4.50 -4.48 13.59
C ASP A 70 -4.88 -3.05 14.03
N LYS A 71 -4.33 -2.03 13.36
CA LYS A 71 -4.48 -0.60 13.73
C LYS A 71 -5.13 0.28 12.67
N ILE A 72 -5.52 -0.25 11.50
CA ILE A 72 -6.23 0.56 10.50
C ILE A 72 -7.54 1.10 11.11
N PRO A 73 -7.75 2.42 11.11
CA PRO A 73 -9.03 2.99 11.51
C PRO A 73 -10.12 2.58 10.52
N HIS A 74 -11.18 1.92 11.01
CA HIS A 74 -12.23 1.37 10.15
C HIS A 74 -12.91 2.44 9.28
N GLU A 75 -13.14 3.63 9.83
CA GLU A 75 -13.77 4.74 9.07
C GLU A 75 -12.89 5.21 7.91
N HIS A 76 -11.57 5.28 8.10
CA HIS A 76 -10.65 5.67 7.03
C HIS A 76 -10.58 4.62 5.93
N LEU A 77 -10.56 3.33 6.30
CA LEU A 77 -10.62 2.24 5.33
C LEU A 77 -11.95 2.24 4.56
N LEU A 78 -13.08 2.38 5.26
CA LEU A 78 -14.40 2.42 4.62
C LEU A 78 -14.55 3.65 3.71
N SER A 79 -14.01 4.80 4.11
CA SER A 79 -13.93 5.99 3.25
C SER A 79 -13.07 5.73 2.01
N ALA A 80 -11.93 5.06 2.16
CA ALA A 80 -11.08 4.67 1.03
C ALA A 80 -11.81 3.71 0.07
N VAL A 81 -12.59 2.77 0.59
CA VAL A 81 -13.43 1.86 -0.21
C VAL A 81 -14.55 2.62 -0.91
N ALA A 82 -15.22 3.53 -0.20
CA ALA A 82 -16.34 4.32 -0.69
C ALA A 82 -15.99 5.24 -1.88
N ARG A 83 -14.71 5.57 -2.07
CA ARG A 83 -14.23 6.30 -3.26
C ARG A 83 -14.53 5.59 -4.58
N ARG A 84 -14.62 4.24 -4.57
CA ARG A 84 -14.87 3.43 -5.76
C ARG A 84 -16.19 2.68 -5.70
N ILE A 85 -16.75 2.49 -4.51
CA ILE A 85 -17.95 1.69 -4.30
C ILE A 85 -19.01 2.54 -3.59
N ALA A 86 -20.06 2.87 -4.32
CA ALA A 86 -21.22 3.58 -3.78
C ALA A 86 -22.26 2.65 -3.14
N ASP A 87 -22.14 1.34 -3.30
CA ASP A 87 -23.09 0.36 -2.76
C ASP A 87 -23.02 0.33 -1.22
N THR A 88 -24.09 0.84 -0.59
CA THR A 88 -24.18 0.94 0.87
C THR A 88 -24.30 -0.41 1.55
N GLY A 89 -24.87 -1.42 0.88
CA GLY A 89 -24.96 -2.79 1.39
C GLY A 89 -23.59 -3.46 1.47
N MET A 90 -22.76 -3.24 0.45
CA MET A 90 -21.40 -3.74 0.38
C MET A 90 -20.50 -3.06 1.41
N LEU A 91 -20.61 -1.73 1.55
CA LEU A 91 -19.90 -0.98 2.60
C LEU A 91 -20.33 -1.46 4.01
N ALA A 92 -21.62 -1.70 4.22
CA ALA A 92 -22.13 -2.25 5.47
C ALA A 92 -21.60 -3.67 5.74
N LEU A 93 -21.49 -4.52 4.71
CA LEU A 93 -20.93 -5.86 4.82
C LEU A 93 -19.44 -5.83 5.20
N ILE A 94 -18.64 -4.97 4.55
CA ILE A 94 -17.23 -4.78 4.89
C ILE A 94 -17.10 -4.29 6.33
N ARG A 95 -17.90 -3.28 6.73
CA ARG A 95 -17.95 -2.77 8.11
C ARG A 95 -18.25 -3.88 9.12
N ARG A 96 -19.19 -4.79 8.79
CA ARG A 96 -19.49 -5.96 9.63
C ARG A 96 -18.30 -6.90 9.74
N PHE A 97 -17.61 -7.19 8.63
CA PHE A 97 -16.41 -8.03 8.66
C PHE A 97 -15.29 -7.44 9.51
N LEU A 98 -15.05 -6.13 9.38
CA LEU A 98 -14.06 -5.41 10.19
C LEU A 98 -14.40 -5.49 11.69
N LYS A 99 -15.65 -5.22 12.07
CA LYS A 99 -16.12 -5.31 13.47
C LYS A 99 -16.14 -6.74 14.02
N SER A 100 -16.44 -7.74 13.19
CA SER A 100 -16.47 -9.15 13.58
C SER A 100 -15.08 -9.77 13.73
N GLY A 101 -14.04 -9.03 13.37
CA GLY A 101 -12.70 -9.56 13.16
C GLY A 101 -11.85 -9.87 14.39
N ILE A 102 -12.30 -9.55 15.61
CA ILE A 102 -11.55 -9.84 16.83
C ILE A 102 -12.33 -10.82 17.71
N MET A 103 -12.22 -12.11 17.36
CA MET A 103 -12.59 -13.21 18.25
C MET A 103 -11.29 -13.79 18.83
N ILE A 104 -10.84 -13.28 19.98
CA ILE A 104 -9.80 -13.89 20.80
C ILE A 104 -10.53 -14.61 21.94
N GLU A 105 -10.35 -15.92 22.06
CA GLU A 105 -10.71 -16.71 23.24
C GLU A 105 -12.17 -16.57 23.74
N ARG A 106 -13.15 -16.72 22.82
CA ARG A 106 -14.60 -16.79 23.14
C ARG A 106 -15.21 -15.52 23.76
N THR A 107 -14.49 -14.40 23.77
CA THR A 107 -15.03 -13.09 24.14
C THR A 107 -15.18 -12.22 22.89
N LEU A 108 -16.40 -11.72 22.65
CA LEU A 108 -16.70 -10.72 21.62
C LEU A 108 -16.07 -9.39 22.05
N VAL A 109 -14.83 -9.14 21.64
CA VAL A 109 -14.22 -7.82 21.84
C VAL A 109 -14.58 -6.98 20.61
N GLN A 110 -15.43 -5.97 20.80
CA GLN A 110 -15.65 -4.96 19.76
C GLN A 110 -14.33 -4.24 19.52
N SER A 111 -13.69 -4.49 18.39
CA SER A 111 -12.51 -3.72 18.01
C SER A 111 -12.91 -2.45 17.26
N SER A 112 -12.38 -1.33 17.71
CA SER A 112 -12.43 -0.06 16.99
C SER A 112 -11.40 0.02 15.85
N GLU A 113 -10.45 -0.92 15.77
CA GLU A 113 -9.32 -0.90 14.84
C GLU A 113 -8.98 -2.29 14.27
N GLY A 114 -8.36 -2.33 13.09
CA GLY A 114 -7.83 -3.56 12.50
C GLY A 114 -8.80 -4.38 11.64
N THR A 115 -8.30 -5.50 11.10
CA THR A 115 -8.96 -6.45 10.22
C THR A 115 -8.63 -7.85 10.73
N PRO A 116 -9.55 -8.83 10.65
CA PRO A 116 -9.27 -10.18 11.11
C PRO A 116 -8.06 -10.77 10.37
N GLN A 117 -6.98 -11.08 11.10
CA GLN A 117 -5.87 -11.87 10.59
C GLN A 117 -6.38 -13.27 10.21
N GLY A 118 -6.41 -13.57 8.91
CA GLY A 118 -6.95 -14.81 8.34
C GLY A 118 -8.20 -14.64 7.46
N GLY A 119 -8.68 -13.41 7.27
CA GLY A 119 -9.72 -13.11 6.29
C GLY A 119 -9.18 -13.06 4.85
N MET A 120 -9.85 -13.73 3.90
CA MET A 120 -9.41 -13.78 2.50
C MET A 120 -9.36 -12.39 1.84
N ALA A 121 -10.21 -11.47 2.30
CA ALA A 121 -10.28 -10.10 1.79
C ALA A 121 -9.32 -9.13 2.50
N SER A 122 -8.76 -9.49 3.66
CA SER A 122 -7.93 -8.59 4.48
C SER A 122 -6.71 -8.04 3.72
N PRO A 123 -5.94 -8.84 2.95
CA PRO A 123 -4.79 -8.32 2.20
C PRO A 123 -5.17 -7.26 1.16
N LEU A 124 -6.33 -7.42 0.50
CA LEU A 124 -6.83 -6.44 -0.45
C LEU A 124 -7.23 -5.14 0.27
N LEU A 125 -7.97 -5.24 1.38
CA LEU A 125 -8.39 -4.09 2.18
C LEU A 125 -7.19 -3.29 2.72
N ALA A 126 -6.15 -3.97 3.19
CA ALA A 126 -4.90 -3.32 3.59
C ALA A 126 -4.26 -2.56 2.43
N ASN A 127 -4.16 -3.18 1.24
CA ASN A 127 -3.62 -2.50 0.06
C ASN A 127 -4.47 -1.29 -0.38
N ILE A 128 -5.80 -1.35 -0.24
CA ILE A 128 -6.70 -0.21 -0.51
C ILE A 128 -6.40 0.95 0.43
N TYR A 129 -6.20 0.67 1.71
CA TYR A 129 -5.85 1.68 2.69
C TYR A 129 -4.45 2.28 2.41
N LEU A 130 -3.45 1.41 2.22
CA LEU A 130 -2.07 1.78 1.92
C LEU A 130 -1.91 2.50 0.58
N HIS A 131 -2.90 2.41 -0.31
CA HIS A 131 -2.88 3.15 -1.57
C HIS A 131 -2.81 4.67 -1.36
N ARG A 132 -3.28 5.20 -0.23
CA ARG A 132 -3.12 6.62 0.12
C ARG A 132 -1.65 7.04 0.19
N PHE A 133 -0.79 6.17 0.72
CA PHE A 133 0.66 6.41 0.73
C PHE A 133 1.25 6.38 -0.67
N ASP A 134 0.77 5.46 -1.52
CA ASP A 134 1.17 5.41 -2.93
C ASP A 134 0.73 6.67 -3.70
N GLU A 135 -0.48 7.17 -3.44
CA GLU A 135 -1.02 8.41 -4.01
C GLU A 135 -0.21 9.63 -3.58
N TRP A 136 0.13 9.75 -2.28
CA TRP A 136 0.99 10.80 -1.77
C TRP A 136 2.36 10.79 -2.45
N TYR A 137 3.01 9.62 -2.52
CA TYR A 137 4.29 9.47 -3.20
C TYR A 137 4.20 9.87 -4.67
N SER A 138 3.15 9.41 -5.37
CA SER A 138 2.91 9.76 -6.77
C SER A 138 2.75 11.26 -7.00
N GLN A 139 1.96 11.94 -6.16
CA GLN A 139 1.72 13.38 -6.23
C GLN A 139 2.99 14.19 -5.88
N HIS A 140 3.70 13.80 -4.82
CA HIS A 140 4.87 14.52 -4.32
C HIS A 140 6.06 14.45 -5.28
N TYR A 141 6.21 13.34 -6.01
CA TYR A 141 7.33 13.14 -6.95
C TYR A 141 6.91 13.20 -8.43
N GLY A 142 5.64 13.46 -8.72
CA GLY A 142 5.10 13.70 -10.07
C GLY A 142 5.16 12.46 -10.97
N ILE A 143 4.69 11.32 -10.47
CA ILE A 143 4.62 10.07 -11.23
C ILE A 143 3.46 10.17 -12.24
N PRO A 144 3.59 9.62 -13.47
CA PRO A 144 2.52 9.67 -14.44
C PRO A 144 1.29 8.94 -13.92
N ASP A 145 0.12 9.50 -14.17
CA ASP A 145 -1.18 8.92 -13.80
C ASP A 145 -1.50 7.59 -14.52
N LYS A 146 -0.60 7.13 -15.42
CA LYS A 146 -0.66 5.78 -15.99
C LYS A 146 -0.14 4.76 -14.99
N LYS A 147 -0.85 4.61 -13.87
CA LYS A 147 -0.45 3.89 -12.64
C LYS A 147 0.05 2.45 -12.89
N ARG A 148 -0.46 1.79 -13.93
CA ARG A 148 -0.14 0.39 -14.29
C ARG A 148 0.76 0.23 -15.52
N ASP A 149 1.02 1.29 -16.26
CA ASP A 149 1.84 1.22 -17.48
C ASP A 149 3.32 1.15 -17.11
N LYS A 150 3.88 -0.06 -17.15
CA LYS A 150 5.30 -0.33 -16.91
C LYS A 150 6.20 0.54 -17.80
N ARG A 151 5.85 0.72 -19.07
CA ARG A 151 6.66 1.52 -20.01
C ARG A 151 6.61 2.99 -19.65
N ALA A 152 5.45 3.51 -19.27
CA ALA A 152 5.31 4.90 -18.82
C ALA A 152 6.12 5.13 -17.54
N TYR A 153 6.05 4.20 -16.59
CA TYR A 153 6.81 4.25 -15.34
C TYR A 153 8.32 4.21 -15.59
N GLU A 154 8.82 3.25 -16.38
CA GLU A 154 10.24 3.17 -16.76
C GLU A 154 10.72 4.39 -17.54
N THR A 155 9.86 4.96 -18.38
CA THR A 155 10.17 6.18 -19.13
C THR A 155 10.26 7.39 -18.20
N TRP A 156 9.36 7.51 -17.23
CA TRP A 156 9.42 8.53 -16.19
C TRP A 156 10.69 8.40 -15.36
N GLN A 157 11.01 7.19 -14.92
CA GLN A 157 12.25 6.89 -14.19
C GLN A 157 13.45 7.44 -14.99
N ARG A 158 13.55 7.08 -16.27
CA ARG A 158 14.63 7.53 -17.18
C ARG A 158 14.71 9.05 -17.39
N ARG A 159 13.59 9.76 -17.37
CA ARG A 159 13.54 11.21 -17.68
C ARG A 159 13.84 12.08 -16.48
N ARG A 160 13.43 11.68 -15.27
CA ARG A 160 13.65 12.47 -14.04
C ARG A 160 15.14 12.59 -13.67
N PHE A 161 16.01 11.80 -14.30
CA PHE A 161 17.47 11.86 -14.18
C PHE A 161 18.16 13.12 -14.75
N LYS A 162 17.44 14.07 -15.36
CA LYS A 162 18.04 15.22 -16.06
C LYS A 162 18.07 16.55 -15.29
N GLY A 163 17.41 16.65 -14.12
CA GLY A 163 17.46 17.86 -13.28
C GLY A 163 18.56 17.75 -12.22
N LYS A 164 19.47 18.74 -12.13
CA LYS A 164 20.59 18.73 -11.16
C LYS A 164 20.17 19.04 -9.72
N ASP A 165 19.03 19.71 -9.52
CA ASP A 165 18.68 20.30 -8.21
C ASP A 165 17.67 19.48 -7.37
N GLN A 166 17.04 18.45 -7.92
CA GLN A 166 16.09 17.59 -7.19
C GLN A 166 16.62 16.17 -7.01
N ALA A 167 16.44 15.61 -5.82
CA ALA A 167 16.73 14.21 -5.56
C ALA A 167 15.79 13.30 -6.38
N ALA A 168 16.35 12.23 -6.94
CA ALA A 168 15.57 11.18 -7.58
C ALA A 168 15.21 10.12 -6.53
N VAL A 169 13.91 9.96 -6.28
CA VAL A 169 13.36 9.00 -5.31
C VAL A 169 12.63 7.90 -6.08
N GLN A 170 12.88 6.65 -5.69
CA GLN A 170 12.13 5.50 -6.17
C GLN A 170 11.56 4.72 -4.99
N MET A 171 10.26 4.45 -5.02
CA MET A 171 9.59 3.62 -4.03
C MET A 171 9.44 2.19 -4.52
N PHE A 172 9.61 1.24 -3.60
CA PHE A 172 9.18 -0.14 -3.74
C PHE A 172 8.36 -0.49 -2.51
N ARG A 173 7.13 -0.98 -2.69
CA ARG A 173 6.26 -1.39 -1.58
C ARG A 173 5.80 -2.83 -1.78
N TYR A 174 5.93 -3.62 -0.72
CA TYR A 174 5.41 -4.98 -0.64
C TYR A 174 4.56 -5.10 0.63
N ALA A 175 3.24 -4.96 0.48
CA ALA A 175 2.32 -4.84 1.60
C ALA A 175 2.68 -3.64 2.50
N ASP A 176 2.97 -3.87 3.77
CA ASP A 176 3.38 -2.91 4.80
C ASP A 176 4.86 -2.52 4.70
N ASP A 177 5.72 -3.42 4.21
CA ASP A 177 7.13 -3.13 3.96
C ASP A 177 7.31 -2.19 2.75
N TRP A 178 8.07 -1.11 2.94
CA TRP A 178 8.43 -0.21 1.84
C TRP A 178 9.87 0.32 1.96
N ILE A 179 10.42 0.62 0.79
CA ILE A 179 11.77 1.15 0.64
C ILE A 179 11.75 2.33 -0.32
N PHE A 180 12.35 3.45 0.10
CA PHE A 180 12.81 4.50 -0.80
C PHE A 180 14.29 4.33 -1.12
N VAL A 181 14.58 4.39 -2.41
CA VAL A 181 15.93 4.42 -2.93
C VAL A 181 16.16 5.82 -3.50
N ILE A 182 17.18 6.51 -2.99
CA ILE A 182 17.40 7.92 -3.27
C ILE A 182 18.79 8.16 -3.89
N ARG A 183 18.78 8.89 -5.00
CA ARG A 183 19.96 9.48 -5.61
C ARG A 183 19.91 10.99 -5.35
N GLY A 184 20.83 11.46 -4.52
CA GLY A 184 20.89 12.85 -4.05
C GLY A 184 21.88 13.01 -2.89
N THR A 185 21.81 14.14 -2.21
CA THR A 185 22.63 14.42 -1.02
C THR A 185 22.03 13.80 0.24
N SER A 186 22.85 13.62 1.29
CA SER A 186 22.36 13.17 2.60
C SER A 186 21.28 14.10 3.16
N ALA A 187 21.40 15.41 2.94
CA ALA A 187 20.43 16.40 3.41
C ALA A 187 19.08 16.23 2.72
N GLN A 188 19.07 15.97 1.41
CA GLN A 188 17.85 15.66 0.68
C GLN A 188 17.21 14.37 1.17
N ALA A 189 18.01 13.31 1.40
CA ALA A 189 17.49 12.06 1.95
C ALA A 189 16.85 12.25 3.34
N GLN A 190 17.47 13.05 4.21
CA GLN A 190 16.90 13.36 5.52
C GLN A 190 15.61 14.17 5.41
N CYS A 191 15.54 15.15 4.49
CA CYS A 191 14.31 15.91 4.24
C CYS A 191 13.17 15.01 3.77
N ILE A 192 13.44 14.07 2.85
CA ILE A 192 12.48 13.08 2.38
C ILE A 192 12.00 12.18 3.53
N LYS A 193 12.91 11.77 4.42
CA LYS A 193 12.58 10.98 5.60
C LYS A 193 11.59 11.71 6.51
N GLU A 194 11.85 12.99 6.82
CA GLU A 194 10.97 13.78 7.69
C GLU A 194 9.62 14.07 7.03
N ALA A 195 9.59 14.34 5.72
CA ALA A 195 8.35 14.52 4.97
C ALA A 195 7.48 13.25 4.99
N CYS A 196 8.10 12.09 4.78
CA CYS A 196 7.43 10.80 4.88
C CYS A 196 6.89 10.53 6.29
N LYS A 197 7.71 10.77 7.33
CA LYS A 197 7.32 10.59 8.73
C LYS A 197 6.12 11.48 9.09
N THR A 198 6.12 12.72 8.60
CA THR A 198 5.02 13.68 8.81
C THR A 198 3.73 13.17 8.17
N PHE A 199 3.79 12.74 6.91
CA PHE A 199 2.63 12.16 6.22
C PHE A 199 2.09 10.91 6.93
N LEU A 200 2.96 9.96 7.29
CA LEU A 200 2.52 8.74 7.96
C LEU A 200 1.83 9.04 9.29
N ARG A 201 2.36 9.98 10.09
CA ARG A 201 1.74 10.38 11.36
C ARG A 201 0.40 11.10 11.17
N ASP A 202 0.33 12.04 10.22
CA ASP A 202 -0.81 12.95 10.12
C ASP A 202 -1.97 12.32 9.32
N GLU A 203 -1.67 11.52 8.30
CA GLU A 203 -2.66 10.96 7.37
C GLU A 203 -2.96 9.49 7.61
N MET A 204 -2.00 8.72 8.12
CA MET A 204 -2.13 7.26 8.30
C MET A 204 -2.36 6.84 9.76
N GLY A 205 -2.20 7.74 10.74
CA GLY A 205 -2.50 7.48 12.16
C GLY A 205 -1.41 6.75 12.91
#